data_AF-A0A0S8F664-F1
#
_entry.id   AF-A0A0S8F664-F1
#
_cell.length_a   1.000
_cell.length_b   1.000
_cell.length_c   1.000
_cell.angle_alpha   90.00
_cell.angle_beta   90.00
_cell.angle_gamma   90.00
#
_symmetry.space_group_name_H-M   'P 1'
#
loop_
_entity.id
_entity.type
_entity.pdbx_description
1 polymer ?
#
loop_
_entity_poly.entity_id
_entity_poly.type
_entity_poly.pdbx_seq_one_letter_code
_entity_poly.pdbx_strand_id
1 'polypeptide(L)'
;MVHLKEETLSELLDGVPVAGAEEHLTSCPTCQGELELLRRLRAELRELPELQPPADLWSRIEPTLPGARQSRRLRLGWPTLVLMQVAAAIAIFVIGLSVGRSSQPVEEQPDALPVAAAVQPVAATVTDAMAEVQRLGSEYDAALANLQRLAQRSGRPAPSLTEQRLASLDMLVEASRTALSLEPADPVLN
;
A
#
# COMPACT_ATOMS: atom_id res chain seq x y z
N MET A 1 -4.01 -25.25 -27.37
CA MET A 1 -5.03 -24.30 -26.88
C MET A 1 -4.55 -23.79 -25.54
N VAL A 2 -4.70 -22.50 -25.26
CA VAL A 2 -4.25 -21.90 -23.99
C VAL A 2 -5.38 -22.07 -22.99
N HIS A 3 -5.10 -22.69 -21.84
CA HIS A 3 -6.05 -22.86 -20.73
C HIS A 3 -5.87 -21.74 -19.69
N LEU A 4 -6.87 -21.54 -18.84
CA LEU A 4 -6.73 -20.69 -17.65
C LEU A 4 -5.67 -21.28 -16.72
N LYS A 5 -4.96 -20.40 -16.01
CA LYS A 5 -4.01 -20.82 -14.99
C LYS A 5 -4.76 -21.30 -13.75
N GLU A 6 -4.12 -22.18 -12.98
CA GLU A 6 -4.68 -22.69 -11.72
C GLU A 6 -4.99 -21.56 -10.72
N GLU A 7 -4.14 -20.53 -10.66
CA GLU A 7 -4.36 -19.38 -9.78
C GLU A 7 -5.68 -18.67 -10.13
N THR A 8 -5.96 -18.48 -11.43
CA THR A 8 -7.20 -17.88 -11.91
C THR A 8 -8.44 -18.72 -11.59
N LEU A 9 -8.32 -20.05 -11.66
CA LEU A 9 -9.41 -20.96 -11.26
C LEU A 9 -9.69 -20.88 -9.75
N SER A 10 -8.65 -20.75 -8.93
CA SER A 10 -8.80 -20.54 -7.47
C SER A 10 -9.42 -19.17 -7.15
N GLU A 11 -8.99 -18.11 -7.83
CA GLU A 11 -9.60 -16.77 -7.68
C GLU A 11 -11.11 -16.80 -7.99
N LEU A 12 -11.50 -17.45 -9.09
CA LEU A 12 -12.91 -17.64 -9.45
C LEU A 12 -13.67 -18.50 -8.43
N LEU A 13 -13.02 -19.50 -7.84
CA LEU A 13 -13.60 -20.33 -6.78
C LEU A 13 -13.89 -19.50 -5.51
N ASP A 14 -13.04 -18.52 -5.21
CA ASP A 14 -13.20 -17.58 -4.09
C ASP A 14 -14.13 -16.41 -4.39
N GLY A 15 -14.70 -16.36 -5.61
CA GLY A 15 -15.65 -15.33 -6.02
C GLY A 15 -14.98 -14.03 -6.46
N VAL A 16 -13.68 -14.05 -6.74
CA VAL A 16 -12.96 -12.91 -7.32
C VAL A 16 -13.18 -12.92 -8.83
N PRO A 17 -13.74 -11.83 -9.41
CA PRO A 17 -13.94 -11.77 -10.85
C PRO A 17 -12.61 -11.53 -11.57
N VAL A 18 -12.34 -12.33 -12.60
CA VAL A 18 -11.13 -12.23 -13.43
C VAL A 18 -11.54 -11.92 -14.87
N ALA A 19 -10.94 -10.88 -15.45
CA ALA A 19 -11.28 -10.41 -16.79
C ALA A 19 -11.05 -11.50 -17.86
N GLY A 20 -12.02 -11.69 -18.75
CA GLY A 20 -11.97 -12.68 -19.83
C GLY A 20 -12.14 -14.14 -19.39
N ALA A 21 -12.17 -14.42 -18.08
CA ALA A 21 -12.32 -15.78 -17.60
C ALA A 21 -13.71 -16.37 -17.86
N GLU A 22 -14.78 -15.58 -17.73
CA GLU A 22 -16.14 -16.05 -18.01
C GLU A 22 -16.34 -16.42 -19.50
N GLU A 23 -15.80 -15.61 -20.41
CA GLU A 23 -15.82 -15.89 -21.85
C GLU A 23 -14.94 -17.11 -22.22
N HIS A 24 -13.80 -17.27 -21.54
CA HIS A 24 -13.00 -18.47 -21.70
C HIS A 24 -13.74 -19.71 -21.20
N LEU A 25 -14.41 -19.61 -20.05
CA LEU A 25 -15.18 -20.71 -19.50
C LEU A 25 -16.30 -21.11 -20.48
N THR A 26 -17.04 -20.19 -21.11
CA THR A 26 -18.08 -20.58 -22.07
C THR A 26 -17.54 -21.33 -23.30
N SER A 27 -16.27 -21.13 -23.66
CA SER A 27 -15.64 -21.74 -24.84
C SER A 27 -14.73 -22.94 -24.55
N CYS A 28 -14.31 -23.16 -23.29
CA CYS A 28 -13.36 -24.22 -22.93
C CYS A 28 -13.96 -25.24 -21.93
N PRO A 29 -14.35 -26.45 -22.38
CA PRO A 29 -14.95 -27.46 -21.49
C PRO A 29 -13.95 -28.02 -20.46
N THR A 30 -12.64 -28.01 -20.75
CA THR A 30 -11.61 -28.46 -19.81
C THR A 30 -11.58 -27.57 -18.57
N CYS A 31 -11.49 -26.25 -18.77
CA CYS A 31 -11.45 -25.29 -17.65
C CYS A 31 -12.78 -25.24 -16.88
N GLN A 32 -13.92 -25.45 -17.57
CA GLN A 32 -15.22 -25.64 -16.89
C GLN A 32 -15.19 -26.86 -15.97
N GLY A 33 -14.73 -28.01 -16.47
CA GLY A 33 -14.66 -29.25 -15.70
C GLY A 33 -13.74 -29.15 -14.47
N GLU A 34 -12.59 -28.50 -14.61
CA GLU A 34 -11.67 -28.24 -13.50
C GLU A 34 -12.32 -27.34 -12.42
N LEU A 35 -12.97 -26.25 -12.83
CA LEU A 35 -13.66 -25.35 -11.90
C LEU A 35 -14.82 -26.05 -11.18
N GLU A 36 -15.58 -26.89 -11.88
CA GLU A 36 -16.62 -27.71 -11.28
C GLU A 36 -16.08 -28.74 -10.28
N LEU A 37 -14.95 -29.38 -10.59
CA LEU A 37 -14.29 -30.31 -9.68
C LEU A 37 -13.90 -29.59 -8.37
N LEU A 38 -13.28 -28.42 -8.48
CA LEU A 38 -12.89 -27.60 -7.33
C LEU A 38 -14.11 -27.16 -6.50
N ARG A 39 -15.21 -26.78 -7.16
CA ARG A 39 -16.46 -26.42 -6.49
C ARG A 39 -17.07 -27.60 -5.72
N ARG A 40 -17.06 -28.80 -6.29
CA ARG A 40 -17.53 -30.03 -5.63
C ARG A 40 -16.68 -30.35 -4.40
N LEU A 41 -15.36 -30.33 -4.55
CA LEU A 41 -14.43 -30.55 -3.43
C LEU A 41 -14.67 -29.54 -2.29
N ARG A 42 -14.85 -28.25 -2.62
CA ARG A 42 -15.17 -27.21 -1.63
C ARG A 42 -16.53 -27.44 -0.96
N ALA A 43 -17.50 -28.02 -1.66
CA ALA A 43 -18.79 -28.38 -1.07
C ALA A 43 -18.63 -29.54 -0.08
N GLU A 44 -17.94 -30.62 -0.47
CA GLU A 44 -17.65 -31.76 0.41
C GLU A 44 -16.87 -31.34 1.66
N LEU A 45 -15.87 -30.47 1.51
CA LEU A 45 -15.12 -29.92 2.64
C LEU A 45 -15.98 -29.05 3.57
N ARG A 46 -17.05 -28.42 3.06
CA ARG A 46 -17.98 -27.63 3.89
C ARG A 46 -18.99 -28.50 4.64
N GLU A 47 -19.18 -29.74 4.24
CA GLU A 47 -20.04 -30.70 4.96
C GLU A 47 -19.34 -31.34 6.16
N LEU A 48 -18.03 -31.13 6.31
CA LEU A 48 -17.28 -31.59 7.48
C LEU A 48 -17.84 -30.98 8.77
N PRO A 49 -17.87 -31.75 9.88
CA PRO A 49 -18.33 -31.23 11.17
C PRO A 49 -17.58 -29.97 11.59
N GLU A 50 -18.33 -28.97 12.04
CA GLU A 50 -17.74 -27.75 12.59
C GLU A 50 -17.02 -28.07 13.90
N LEU A 51 -15.72 -27.80 13.94
CA LEU A 51 -14.90 -27.95 15.14
C LEU A 51 -15.10 -26.72 16.02
N GLN A 52 -15.75 -26.90 17.17
CA GLN A 52 -15.89 -25.82 18.13
C GLN A 52 -14.51 -25.45 18.70
N PRO A 53 -14.02 -24.22 18.51
CA PRO A 53 -12.76 -23.81 19.11
C PRO A 53 -12.87 -23.79 20.64
N PRO A 54 -11.79 -24.09 21.39
CA PRO A 54 -11.76 -23.89 22.83
C PRO A 54 -12.12 -22.45 23.21
N ALA A 55 -12.87 -22.27 24.30
CA ALA A 55 -13.35 -20.95 24.74
C ALA A 55 -12.21 -19.97 25.05
N ASP A 56 -11.03 -20.47 25.39
CA ASP A 56 -9.81 -19.70 25.67
C ASP A 56 -8.94 -19.44 24.42
N LEU A 57 -9.33 -19.92 23.25
CA LEU A 57 -8.54 -19.74 22.02
C LEU A 57 -8.35 -18.24 21.70
N TRP A 58 -9.43 -17.46 21.80
CA TRP A 58 -9.36 -16.03 21.50
C TRP A 58 -8.47 -15.27 22.48
N SER A 59 -8.57 -15.55 23.78
CA SER A 59 -7.75 -14.88 24.81
C SER A 59 -6.27 -15.18 24.65
N ARG A 60 -5.91 -16.32 24.04
CA ARG A 60 -4.54 -16.69 23.69
C ARG A 60 -4.02 -16.01 22.42
N ILE A 61 -4.88 -15.79 21.41
CA ILE A 61 -4.50 -15.21 20.12
C ILE A 61 -4.49 -13.67 20.18
N GLU A 62 -5.47 -13.05 20.84
CA GLU A 62 -5.58 -11.60 21.01
C GLU A 62 -4.22 -10.90 21.33
N PRO A 63 -3.41 -11.34 22.30
CA PRO A 63 -2.14 -10.68 22.63
C PRO A 63 -1.05 -10.81 21.56
N THR A 64 -1.16 -11.76 20.64
CA THR A 64 -0.20 -11.97 19.53
C THR A 64 -0.49 -11.10 18.32
N LEU A 65 -1.70 -10.54 18.21
CA LEU A 65 -2.09 -9.68 17.10
C LEU A 65 -1.45 -8.29 17.24
N PRO A 66 -0.79 -7.77 16.19
CA PRO A 66 -0.28 -6.40 16.17
C PRO A 66 -1.46 -5.42 16.30
N GLY A 67 -1.45 -4.58 17.33
CA GLY A 67 -2.50 -3.58 17.61
C GLY A 67 -3.44 -3.91 18.78
N ALA A 68 -3.49 -5.14 19.28
CA ALA A 68 -4.38 -5.52 20.39
C ALA A 68 -4.05 -4.79 21.72
N ARG A 69 -2.78 -4.37 21.92
CA ARG A 69 -2.36 -3.53 23.05
C ARG A 69 -2.75 -2.06 22.89
N GLN A 70 -3.04 -1.59 21.69
CA GLN A 70 -3.31 -0.18 21.40
C GLN A 70 -4.76 0.20 21.76
N SER A 71 -5.72 -0.72 21.62
CA SER A 71 -7.13 -0.48 21.98
C SER A 71 -7.38 -0.34 23.49
N ARG A 72 -6.52 -0.93 24.34
CA ARG A 72 -6.58 -0.74 25.81
C ARG A 72 -5.95 0.56 26.27
N ARG A 73 -5.18 1.24 25.42
CA ARG A 73 -4.59 2.55 25.70
C ARG A 73 -5.38 3.61 24.97
N LEU A 74 -6.51 4.01 25.57
CA LEU A 74 -7.16 5.33 25.53
C LEU A 74 -8.64 5.18 25.92
N ARG A 75 -8.91 4.55 27.07
CA ARG A 75 -10.02 5.03 27.92
C ARG A 75 -9.52 6.28 28.67
N LEU A 76 -9.09 7.30 27.93
CA LEU A 76 -9.01 8.64 28.50
C LEU A 76 -10.46 9.04 28.74
N GLY A 77 -10.84 9.18 30.01
CA GLY A 77 -12.23 9.39 30.39
C GLY A 77 -12.84 10.54 29.60
N TRP A 78 -14.06 10.31 29.10
CA TRP A 78 -14.95 11.30 28.50
C TRP A 78 -14.86 12.74 29.06
N PRO A 79 -14.69 12.99 30.37
CA PRO A 79 -14.54 14.37 30.88
C PRO A 79 -13.30 15.11 30.36
N THR A 80 -12.23 14.42 29.97
CA THR A 80 -11.01 15.06 29.45
C THR A 80 -11.16 15.57 28.01
N LEU A 81 -12.02 14.94 27.21
CA LEU A 81 -12.31 15.37 25.84
C LEU A 81 -13.21 16.61 25.79
N VAL A 82 -14.20 16.71 26.69
CA VAL A 82 -15.10 17.88 26.77
C VAL A 82 -14.33 19.14 27.17
N LEU A 83 -13.40 19.03 28.12
CA LEU A 83 -12.60 20.17 28.56
C LEU A 83 -11.65 20.68 27.46
N MET A 84 -11.15 19.77 26.62
CA MET A 84 -10.28 20.11 25.49
C MET A 84 -11.06 20.78 24.33
N GLN A 85 -12.33 20.42 24.12
CA GLN A 85 -13.21 21.04 23.13
C GLN A 85 -13.55 22.50 23.48
N VAL A 86 -13.76 22.80 24.76
CA VAL A 86 -14.01 24.18 25.23
C VAL A 86 -12.78 25.07 25.04
N ALA A 87 -11.58 24.55 25.34
CA ALA A 87 -10.33 25.28 25.12
C ALA A 87 -10.09 25.59 23.63
N ALA A 88 -10.40 24.65 22.74
CA ALA A 88 -10.28 24.86 21.29
C ALA A 88 -11.28 25.91 20.77
N ALA A 89 -12.53 25.90 21.25
CA ALA A 89 -13.53 26.89 20.86
C ALA A 89 -13.15 28.32 21.29
N ILE A 90 -12.58 28.49 22.50
CA ILE A 90 -12.10 29.79 22.99
C ILE A 90 -10.91 30.27 22.15
N ALA A 91 -9.96 29.39 21.82
CA ALA A 91 -8.81 29.74 20.99
C ALA A 91 -9.24 30.20 19.58
N ILE A 92 -10.17 29.48 18.94
CA ILE A 92 -10.71 29.86 17.63
C ILE A 92 -11.47 31.19 17.70
N PHE A 93 -12.25 31.41 18.76
CA PHE A 93 -12.99 32.66 18.95
C PHE A 93 -12.07 33.87 19.12
N VAL A 94 -10.99 33.74 19.92
CA VAL A 94 -10.00 34.81 20.12
C VAL A 94 -9.23 35.10 18.83
N ILE A 95 -8.82 34.06 18.10
CA ILE A 95 -8.14 34.22 16.80
C ILE A 95 -9.09 34.86 15.77
N GLY A 96 -10.34 34.41 15.70
CA GLY A 96 -11.36 34.95 14.79
C GLY A 96 -11.69 36.42 15.07
N LEU A 97 -11.79 36.81 16.34
CA LEU A 97 -11.99 38.22 16.74
C LEU A 97 -10.78 39.11 16.41
N SER A 98 -9.57 38.56 16.50
CA SER A 98 -8.36 39.29 16.13
C SER A 98 -8.25 39.51 14.63
N VAL A 99 -8.68 38.55 13.81
CA VAL A 99 -8.67 38.64 12.34
C VAL A 99 -9.83 39.49 11.81
N GLY A 100 -11.00 39.42 12.45
CA GLY A 100 -12.18 40.18 12.03
C GLY A 100 -12.08 41.70 12.19
N ARG A 101 -11.17 42.21 13.05
CA ARG A 101 -10.93 43.66 13.17
C ARG A 101 -10.01 44.24 12.11
N SER A 102 -9.24 43.41 11.40
CA SER A 102 -8.29 43.88 10.38
C SER A 102 -8.79 43.74 8.94
N SER A 103 -9.92 43.08 8.70
CA SER A 103 -10.54 42.98 7.38
C SER A 103 -11.44 44.20 7.10
N GLN A 104 -10.92 45.16 6.33
CA GLN A 104 -11.77 46.04 5.54
C GLN A 104 -12.59 45.19 4.55
N PRO A 105 -13.81 45.62 4.16
CA PRO A 105 -14.60 44.87 3.20
C PRO A 105 -13.86 44.89 1.86
N VAL A 106 -13.44 43.70 1.41
CA VAL A 106 -12.94 43.49 0.06
C VAL A 106 -14.13 43.64 -0.87
N GLU A 107 -14.07 44.65 -1.72
CA GLU A 107 -15.06 44.91 -2.76
C GLU A 107 -15.10 43.71 -3.72
N GLU A 108 -16.27 43.08 -3.79
CA GLU A 108 -16.53 41.85 -4.52
C GLU A 108 -16.55 42.15 -6.02
N GLN A 109 -15.43 41.88 -6.70
CA GLN A 109 -15.29 42.05 -8.14
C GLN A 109 -15.78 40.76 -8.84
N PRO A 110 -16.79 40.83 -9.72
CA PRO A 110 -17.42 39.64 -10.30
C PRO A 110 -16.56 39.02 -11.41
N ASP A 111 -16.47 37.69 -11.35
CA ASP A 111 -16.18 36.72 -12.41
C ASP A 111 -14.98 36.95 -13.34
N ALA A 112 -13.89 36.27 -13.01
CA ALA A 112 -13.24 35.35 -13.95
C ALA A 112 -12.43 34.32 -13.15
N LEU A 113 -12.81 33.03 -13.22
CA LEU A 113 -11.98 31.93 -12.75
C LEU A 113 -10.64 31.95 -13.52
N PRO A 114 -9.47 32.17 -12.89
CA PRO A 114 -8.25 31.68 -13.46
C PRO A 114 -8.15 30.22 -12.98
N VAL A 115 -8.59 29.28 -13.82
CA VAL A 115 -7.97 27.95 -13.81
C VAL A 115 -6.56 28.14 -14.38
N ALA A 116 -5.71 28.83 -13.63
CA ALA A 116 -4.29 28.68 -13.74
C ALA A 116 -3.99 27.34 -13.09
N ALA A 117 -4.12 26.27 -13.88
CA ALA A 117 -3.34 25.08 -13.62
C ALA A 117 -1.93 25.56 -13.28
N ALA A 118 -1.48 25.27 -12.07
CA ALA A 118 -0.08 25.39 -11.73
C ALA A 118 0.67 24.37 -12.58
N VAL A 119 0.87 24.71 -13.86
CA VAL A 119 1.87 24.11 -14.71
C VAL A 119 3.16 24.50 -14.02
N GLN A 120 3.72 23.58 -13.25
CA GLN A 120 5.09 23.72 -12.79
C GLN A 120 5.94 24.00 -14.04
N PRO A 121 6.83 25.01 -14.00
CA PRO A 121 7.61 25.36 -15.17
C PRO A 121 8.35 24.11 -15.63
N VAL A 122 8.06 23.65 -16.85
CA VAL A 122 8.91 22.69 -17.55
C VAL A 122 10.29 23.32 -17.54
N ALA A 123 11.25 22.64 -16.92
CA ALA A 123 12.63 23.10 -16.78
C ALA A 123 13.09 23.75 -18.09
N ALA A 124 13.43 25.04 -18.03
CA ALA A 124 13.73 25.84 -19.22
C ALA A 124 15.00 25.35 -19.94
N THR A 125 15.84 24.62 -19.20
CA THR A 125 17.07 24.00 -19.71
C THR A 125 17.19 22.55 -19.23
N VAL A 126 17.95 21.75 -19.98
CA VAL A 126 18.29 20.37 -19.60
C VAL A 126 19.00 20.33 -18.24
N THR A 127 19.82 21.33 -17.94
CA THR A 127 20.55 21.46 -16.67
C THR A 127 19.59 21.60 -15.48
N ASP A 128 18.54 22.42 -15.62
CA ASP A 128 17.52 22.60 -14.59
C ASP A 128 16.70 21.31 -14.39
N ALA A 129 16.40 20.60 -15.48
CA ALA A 129 15.71 19.31 -15.43
C ALA A 129 16.55 18.27 -14.68
N MET A 130 17.85 18.21 -14.95
CA MET A 130 18.78 17.32 -14.25
C MET A 130 18.90 17.67 -12.76
N ALA A 131 18.95 18.95 -12.42
CA ALA A 131 18.98 19.40 -11.03
C ALA A 131 17.71 19.00 -10.27
N GLU A 132 16.55 19.10 -10.91
CA GLU A 132 15.27 18.70 -10.31
C GLU A 132 15.15 17.19 -10.14
N VAL A 133 15.59 16.40 -11.13
CA VAL A 133 15.66 14.93 -11.01
C VAL A 133 16.59 14.52 -9.87
N GLN A 134 17.74 15.19 -9.74
CA GLN A 134 18.68 14.91 -8.64
C GLN A 134 18.08 15.25 -7.28
N ARG A 135 17.35 16.38 -7.18
CA ARG A 135 16.66 16.80 -5.96
C ARG A 135 15.61 15.77 -5.55
N LEU A 136 14.75 15.37 -6.48
CA LEU A 136 13.69 14.37 -6.25
C LEU A 136 14.28 13.00 -5.90
N GLY A 137 15.37 12.59 -6.56
CA GLY A 137 16.10 11.36 -6.22
C GLY A 137 16.59 11.38 -4.77
N SER A 138 17.22 12.48 -4.33
CA SER A 138 17.71 12.60 -2.96
C SER A 138 16.60 12.58 -1.91
N GLU A 139 15.42 13.14 -2.24
CA GLU A 139 14.24 13.15 -1.37
C GLU A 139 13.64 11.75 -1.25
N TYR A 140 13.56 11.01 -2.37
CA TYR A 140 13.13 9.61 -2.39
C TYR A 140 14.06 8.72 -1.56
N ASP A 141 15.38 8.87 -1.72
CA ASP A 141 16.38 8.11 -0.97
C ASP A 141 16.27 8.37 0.54
N ALA A 142 16.08 9.64 0.93
CA ALA A 142 15.88 10.03 2.32
C ALA A 142 14.58 9.43 2.91
N ALA A 143 13.49 9.39 2.13
CA ALA A 143 12.24 8.78 2.53
C ALA A 143 12.39 7.25 2.73
N LEU A 144 13.09 6.58 1.82
CA LEU A 144 13.35 5.14 1.89
C LEU A 144 14.17 4.78 3.15
N ALA A 145 15.22 5.57 3.45
CA ALA A 145 16.03 5.40 4.64
C ALA A 145 15.22 5.62 5.94
N ASN A 146 14.22 6.51 5.93
CA ASN A 146 13.30 6.69 7.05
C ASN A 146 12.40 5.46 7.24
N LEU A 147 11.80 4.95 6.17
CA LEU A 147 10.98 3.73 6.21
C LEU A 147 11.76 2.52 6.73
N GLN A 148 13.01 2.36 6.29
CA GLN A 148 13.89 1.29 6.79
C GLN A 148 14.16 1.41 8.30
N ARG A 149 14.43 2.63 8.81
CA ARG A 149 14.60 2.87 10.25
C ARG A 149 13.33 2.57 11.04
N LEU A 150 12.16 2.93 10.52
CA LEU A 150 10.88 2.61 11.14
C LEU A 150 10.63 1.10 11.16
N ALA A 151 10.91 0.40 10.07
CA ALA A 151 10.79 -1.06 9.97
C ALA A 151 11.68 -1.76 11.01
N GLN A 152 12.94 -1.33 11.16
CA GLN A 152 13.87 -1.86 12.16
C GLN A 152 13.38 -1.61 13.60
N ARG A 153 12.88 -0.41 13.91
CA ARG A 153 12.35 -0.07 15.24
C ARG A 153 11.06 -0.80 15.57
N SER A 154 10.23 -1.05 14.56
CA SER A 154 8.96 -1.77 14.71
C SER A 154 9.12 -3.27 14.92
N GLY A 155 10.35 -3.80 14.85
CA GLY A 155 10.61 -5.22 15.03
C GLY A 155 9.96 -6.06 13.94
N ARG A 156 10.09 -5.64 12.67
CA ARG A 156 9.61 -6.43 11.53
C ARG A 156 10.23 -7.84 11.61
N PRO A 157 9.45 -8.91 11.40
CA PRO A 157 9.99 -10.27 11.39
C PRO A 157 11.16 -10.36 10.40
N ALA A 158 12.16 -11.16 10.76
CA ALA A 158 13.32 -11.40 9.88
C ALA A 158 12.82 -11.85 8.50
N PRO A 159 13.44 -11.36 7.40
CA PRO A 159 13.01 -11.72 6.06
C PRO A 159 13.03 -13.24 5.91
N SER A 160 12.05 -13.77 5.18
CA SER A 160 12.00 -15.20 4.91
C SER A 160 13.24 -15.64 4.13
N LEU A 161 13.59 -16.93 4.19
CA LEU A 161 14.69 -17.48 3.40
C LEU A 161 14.53 -17.19 1.90
N THR A 162 13.28 -17.17 1.41
CA THR A 162 12.95 -16.83 0.02
C THR A 162 13.26 -15.37 -0.31
N GLU A 163 12.91 -14.44 0.59
CA GLU A 163 13.23 -13.01 0.42
C GLU A 163 14.74 -12.75 0.44
N GLN A 164 15.49 -13.44 1.32
CA GLN A 164 16.96 -13.37 1.31
C GLN A 164 17.56 -13.90 0.00
N ARG A 165 17.04 -15.03 -0.51
CA ARG A 165 17.49 -15.59 -1.78
C ARG A 165 17.20 -14.65 -2.95
N LEU A 166 16.01 -14.06 -2.99
CA LEU A 166 15.66 -13.10 -4.04
C LEU A 166 16.58 -11.88 -4.01
N ALA A 167 16.83 -11.31 -2.83
CA ALA A 167 17.76 -10.19 -2.67
C ALA A 167 19.19 -10.54 -3.12
N SER A 168 19.65 -11.79 -2.88
CA SER A 168 20.95 -12.25 -3.37
C SER A 168 20.99 -12.40 -4.90
N LEU A 169 19.88 -12.81 -5.52
CA LEU A 169 19.77 -12.91 -6.97
C LEU A 169 19.74 -11.53 -7.63
N ASP A 170 19.00 -10.57 -7.06
CA ASP A 170 18.96 -9.19 -7.55
C ASP A 170 20.34 -8.53 -7.52
N MET A 171 21.11 -8.78 -6.45
CA MET A 171 22.50 -8.32 -6.35
C MET A 171 23.39 -8.94 -7.45
N LEU A 172 23.24 -10.24 -7.73
CA LEU A 172 23.99 -10.92 -8.79
C LEU A 172 23.62 -10.41 -10.19
N VAL A 173 22.34 -10.13 -10.43
CA VAL A 173 21.87 -9.55 -11.69
C VAL A 173 22.48 -8.16 -11.89
N GLU A 174 22.45 -7.31 -10.87
CA GLU A 174 23.01 -5.96 -10.99
C GLU A 174 24.53 -5.99 -11.18
N ALA A 175 25.23 -6.88 -10.47
CA ALA A 175 26.66 -7.11 -10.67
C ALA A 175 26.96 -7.58 -12.11
N SER A 176 26.16 -8.50 -12.65
CA SER A 176 26.33 -8.98 -14.03
C SER A 176 26.09 -7.88 -15.08
N ARG A 177 25.08 -7.02 -14.88
CA ARG A 177 24.81 -5.86 -15.74
C ARG A 177 25.93 -4.85 -15.70
N THR A 178 26.50 -4.62 -14.53
CA THR A 178 27.65 -3.73 -14.35
C THR A 178 28.89 -4.30 -15.04
N ALA A 179 29.13 -5.61 -14.93
CA ALA A 179 30.25 -6.25 -15.62
C ALA A 179 30.10 -6.17 -17.14
N LEU A 180 28.91 -6.46 -17.68
CA LEU A 180 28.61 -6.36 -19.11
C LEU A 180 28.71 -4.91 -19.65
N SER A 181 28.39 -3.90 -18.84
CA SER A 181 28.51 -2.50 -19.26
C SER A 181 29.95 -2.02 -19.32
N LEU A 182 30.84 -2.61 -18.50
CA LEU A 182 32.27 -2.32 -18.50
C LEU A 182 33.01 -3.09 -19.60
N GLU A 183 32.66 -4.36 -19.85
CA GLU A 183 33.35 -5.22 -20.82
C GLU A 183 32.34 -6.03 -21.67
N PRO A 184 31.79 -5.43 -22.74
CA PRO A 184 30.68 -6.01 -23.52
C PRO A 184 31.03 -7.29 -24.29
N ALA A 185 32.33 -7.58 -24.44
CA ALA A 185 32.84 -8.72 -25.21
C ALA A 185 33.40 -9.84 -24.30
N ASP A 186 33.06 -9.86 -23.01
CA ASP A 186 33.53 -10.89 -22.08
C ASP A 186 33.05 -12.30 -22.52
N PRO A 187 33.97 -13.23 -22.83
CA PRO A 187 33.62 -14.59 -23.27
C PRO A 187 33.02 -15.48 -22.18
N VAL A 188 33.03 -15.07 -20.90
CA VAL A 188 32.43 -15.82 -19.79
C VAL A 188 30.97 -15.42 -19.56
N LEU A 189 30.59 -14.19 -19.96
CA LEU A 189 29.24 -13.63 -19.74
C LEU A 189 28.36 -13.61 -21.02
N ASN A 190 28.93 -13.91 -22.20
CA ASN A 190 28.22 -14.06 -23.48
C ASN A 190 28.00 -15.53 -23.88
#